data_AF-A0A917RCE2-F1
#
_entry.id   AF-A0A917RCE2-F1
#
_cell.length_a   1.000
_cell.length_b   1.000
_cell.length_c   1.000
_cell.angle_alpha   90.00
_cell.angle_beta   90.00
_cell.angle_gamma   90.00
#
_symmetry.space_group_name_H-M   'P 1'
#
loop_
_entity.id
_entity.type
_entity.pdbx_description
1 polymer ?
#
loop_
_entity_poly.entity_id
_entity_poly.type
_entity_poly.pdbx_seq_one_letter_code
_entity_poly.pdbx_strand_id
1 'polypeptide(L)' 'MEDGGVAAGKGTAAHLGTHICFEDEAGQRLSPPKGRTWAPRGARPVVRVRGRNRGRVNIAGVSVHAAAH' A
#
# COMPACT_ATOMS: atom_id res chain seq x y z
N MET A 1 -21.33 -5.30 -0.63
CA MET A 1 -20.32 -4.59 0.18
C MET A 1 -20.87 -4.58 1.58
N GLU A 2 -20.14 -5.08 2.56
CA GLU A 2 -20.59 -5.08 3.95
C GLU A 2 -20.74 -3.61 4.40
N ASP A 3 -21.91 -3.23 4.92
CA ASP A 3 -22.24 -1.86 5.35
C ASP A 3 -21.39 -1.36 6.53
N GLY A 4 -20.56 -2.23 7.11
CA GLY A 4 -19.64 -1.89 8.16
C GLY A 4 -18.34 -1.31 7.60
N GLY A 5 -18.08 -0.02 7.84
CA GLY A 5 -16.76 0.57 7.59
C GLY A 5 -15.62 -0.14 8.35
N VAL A 6 -14.39 0.35 8.22
CA VAL A 6 -13.17 -0.30 8.75
C VAL A 6 -13.16 -0.56 10.27
N ALA A 7 -14.07 0.05 11.03
CA ALA A 7 -14.25 -0.14 12.46
C ALA A 7 -15.59 -0.81 12.85
N ALA A 8 -16.23 -1.53 11.93
CA ALA A 8 -17.48 -2.23 12.17
C ALA A 8 -17.45 -3.08 13.46
N GLY A 9 -18.50 -2.97 14.27
CA GLY A 9 -18.62 -3.70 15.54
C GLY A 9 -17.77 -3.14 16.71
N LYS A 10 -16.98 -2.07 16.50
CA LYS A 10 -16.19 -1.41 17.57
C LYS A 10 -16.91 -0.16 18.11
N GLY A 11 -17.97 -0.36 18.90
CA GLY A 11 -18.79 0.73 19.45
C GLY A 11 -18.21 1.47 20.67
N THR A 12 -17.18 0.93 21.32
CA THR A 12 -16.61 1.54 22.54
C THR A 12 -16.06 2.94 22.28
N ALA A 13 -15.42 3.17 21.13
CA ALA A 13 -14.89 4.48 20.78
C ALA A 13 -16.01 5.52 20.62
N ALA A 14 -17.13 5.15 19.96
CA ALA A 14 -18.32 5.99 19.86
C ALA A 14 -18.91 6.32 21.23
N HIS A 15 -19.07 5.30 22.10
CA HIS A 15 -19.59 5.48 23.46
C HIS A 15 -18.73 6.46 24.27
N LEU A 16 -17.40 6.37 24.13
CA LEU A 16 -16.47 7.21 24.88
C LEU A 16 -16.18 8.56 24.20
N GLY A 17 -16.76 8.84 23.02
CA GLY A 17 -16.45 10.04 22.23
C GLY A 17 -14.98 10.12 21.80
N THR A 18 -14.37 8.96 21.52
CA THR A 18 -12.96 8.84 21.14
C THR A 18 -12.80 8.27 19.72
N HIS A 19 -11.57 8.21 19.23
CA HIS A 19 -11.26 7.74 17.88
C HIS A 19 -10.49 6.42 17.90
N ILE A 20 -10.56 5.69 16.80
CA ILE A 20 -9.78 4.46 16.61
C ILE A 20 -8.61 4.79 15.69
N CYS A 21 -7.39 4.56 16.17
CA CYS A 21 -6.17 4.69 15.39
C CYS A 21 -5.73 3.32 14.86
N PHE A 22 -5.34 3.26 13.61
CA PHE A 22 -4.72 2.11 12.96
C PHE A 22 -3.31 2.48 12.57
N GLU A 23 -2.35 1.66 12.98
CA GLU A 23 -0.94 1.80 12.63
C GLU A 23 -0.56 0.65 11.71
N ASP A 24 0.12 0.95 10.62
CA ASP A 24 0.65 -0.08 9.73
C ASP A 24 1.95 0.35 9.06
N GLU A 25 2.69 -0.64 8.62
CA GLU A 25 3.92 -0.48 7.85
C GLU A 25 3.74 -1.06 6.45
N ALA A 26 4.08 -0.26 5.44
CA ALA A 26 4.19 -0.72 4.06
C ALA A 26 5.61 -0.52 3.54
N GLY A 27 5.95 -1.23 2.46
CA GLY A 27 7.15 -0.84 1.73
C GLY A 27 7.23 -1.38 0.32
N GLN A 28 7.79 -0.55 -0.54
CA GLN A 28 7.90 -0.77 -1.96
C GLN A 28 9.36 -1.05 -2.34
N ARG A 29 9.59 -2.17 -3.02
CA ARG A 29 10.88 -2.41 -3.69
C ARG A 29 10.96 -1.53 -4.94
N LEU A 30 12.05 -0.79 -5.09
CA LEU A 30 12.34 -0.01 -6.30
C LEU A 30 13.06 -0.83 -7.37
N SER A 31 13.03 -2.16 -7.24
CA SER A 31 13.48 -3.06 -8.29
C SER A 31 12.69 -2.79 -9.57
N PRO A 32 13.34 -2.74 -10.74
CA PRO A 32 12.64 -2.60 -12.01
C PRO A 32 11.54 -3.67 -12.15
N PRO A 33 10.38 -3.32 -12.72
CA PRO A 33 9.30 -4.28 -12.90
C PRO A 33 9.79 -5.47 -13.74
N LYS A 34 9.52 -6.69 -13.26
CA LYS A 34 9.68 -7.90 -14.07
C LYS A 34 8.48 -7.98 -15.02
N GLY A 35 8.67 -7.54 -16.26
CA GLY A 35 7.65 -7.60 -17.30
C GLY A 35 8.00 -8.57 -18.44
N ARG A 36 6.99 -9.11 -19.11
CA ARG A 36 7.14 -9.71 -20.45
C ARG A 36 7.42 -8.58 -21.43
N THR A 37 8.55 -8.64 -22.12
CA THR A 37 8.89 -7.68 -23.19
C THR A 37 8.65 -8.35 -24.54
N TRP A 38 8.04 -7.65 -25.48
CA TRP A 38 7.85 -8.13 -26.85
C TRP A 38 9.02 -7.66 -27.73
N ALA A 39 9.54 -8.55 -28.57
CA ALA A 39 10.54 -8.24 -29.59
C ALA A 39 10.32 -9.14 -30.82
N PRO A 40 10.80 -8.72 -32.01
CA PRO A 40 10.82 -9.58 -33.18
C PRO A 40 11.51 -10.92 -32.90
N ARG A 41 11.02 -12.01 -33.50
CA ARG A 41 11.64 -13.34 -33.37
C ARG A 41 13.10 -13.27 -33.83
N GLY A 42 14.02 -13.77 -33.00
CA GLY A 42 15.47 -13.75 -33.26
C GLY A 42 16.20 -12.50 -32.79
N ALA A 43 15.49 -11.46 -32.32
CA ALA A 43 16.09 -10.25 -31.77
C ALA A 43 16.04 -10.26 -30.24
N ARG A 44 17.18 -10.01 -29.58
CA ARG A 44 17.25 -9.91 -28.12
C ARG A 44 16.56 -8.61 -27.67
N PRO A 45 15.50 -8.64 -26.84
CA PRO A 45 14.93 -7.43 -26.27
C PRO A 45 15.94 -6.75 -25.34
N VAL A 46 16.20 -5.46 -25.56
CA VAL A 46 17.02 -4.62 -24.69
C VAL A 46 16.13 -3.61 -24.01
N VAL A 47 15.91 -3.79 -22.70
CA VAL A 47 15.16 -2.83 -21.88
C VAL A 47 16.16 -2.00 -21.10
N ARG A 48 16.23 -0.70 -21.41
CA ARG A 48 17.03 0.26 -20.63
C ARG A 48 16.17 0.79 -19.50
N VAL A 49 16.53 0.44 -18.27
CA VAL A 49 15.89 0.99 -17.06
C VAL A 49 16.82 2.01 -16.43
N ARG A 50 16.29 3.21 -16.14
CA ARG A 50 17.02 4.21 -15.34
C ARG A 50 16.78 3.88 -13.87
N GLY A 51 17.72 3.17 -13.25
CA GLY A 51 17.61 2.80 -11.84
C GLY A 51 18.96 2.38 -11.26
N ARG A 52 19.70 3.35 -10.71
CA ARG A 52 20.95 3.09 -10.00
C ARG A 52 20.72 2.63 -8.56
N ASN A 53 19.50 2.80 -8.03
CA ASN A 53 19.16 2.48 -6.65
C ASN A 53 18.21 1.26 -6.60
N ARG A 54 18.76 0.08 -6.30
CA ARG A 54 17.97 -1.13 -5.94
C ARG A 54 17.46 -1.02 -4.49
N GLY A 55 16.99 0.16 -4.10
CA GLY A 55 16.57 0.46 -2.74
C GLY A 55 15.16 -0.06 -2.44
N ARG A 56 14.77 0.06 -1.18
CA ARG A 56 13.40 -0.10 -0.71
C ARG A 56 12.96 1.24 -0.13
N VAL A 57 11.71 1.62 -0.38
CA VAL A 57 11.04 2.67 0.38
C VAL A 57 10.18 1.98 1.44
N ASN A 58 10.37 2.36 2.70
CA ASN A 58 9.56 1.90 3.82
C ASN A 58 8.72 3.07 4.27
N ILE A 59 7.46 2.82 4.61
CA ILE A 59 6.56 3.81 5.16
C ILE A 59 5.88 3.18 6.38
N ALA A 60 5.82 3.95 7.47
CA ALA A 60 4.99 3.65 8.61
C ALA A 60 3.99 4.81 8.72
N GLY A 61 2.74 4.51 9.04
CA GLY A 61 1.72 5.53 9.09
C GLY A 61 0.57 5.16 10.01
N VAL A 62 0.05 6.21 10.64
CA VAL A 62 -1.19 6.15 11.40
C VAL A 62 -2.34 6.66 10.56
N SER A 63 -3.48 5.98 10.65
CA SER A 63 -4.77 6.45 10.15
C SER A 63 -5.77 6.51 11.29
N VAL A 64 -6.53 7.60 11.37
CA VAL A 64 -7.51 7.80 12.43
C VAL A 64 -8.91 7.70 11.84
N HIS A 65 -9.73 6.82 12.43
CA HIS A 65 -11.15 6.73 12.14
C HIS A 65 -11.95 7.40 13.25
N ALA A 66 -12.70 8.43 12.88
CA ALA A 66 -13.67 9.03 13.77
C ALA A 66 -14.85 8.06 13.95
N ALA A 67 -15.02 7.56 15.16
CA ALA A 67 -16.26 6.88 15.51
C ALA A 67 -17.38 7.92 15.52
N ALA A 68 -18.43 7.70 14.74
CA ALA A 68 -19.63 8.54 14.79
C ALA A 68 -20.26 8.42 16.18
N HIS A 69 -20.82 9.53 16.68
CA HIS A 69 -21.65 9.56 17.88
C HIS A 69 -23.03 8.95 17.62
#